data_AF-A0A6J8C0B1-F1
#
_entry.id   AF-A0A6J8C0B1-F1
#
_cell.length_a   1.000
_cell.length_b   1.000
_cell.length_c   1.000
_cell.angle_alpha   90.00
_cell.angle_beta   90.00
_cell.angle_gamma   90.00
#
_symmetry.space_group_name_H-M   'P 1'
#
loop_
_entity.id
_entity.type
_entity.pdbx_description
1 polymer ?
#
loop_
_entity_poly.entity_id
_entity_poly.type
_entity_poly.pdbx_seq_one_letter_code
_entity_poly.pdbx_strand_id
1 'polypeptide(L)'
;MDNEYKDTLAQMTEIIKKYRNTHDILLCGDLNGSIHRSKTSHDPLLKKFLAENSLELNQEYPEKNLFHHNGKSSGQIDYFFSASKDLTQYVQILDMEAENTSDHVPVIATIKRKLIRKSNKPKSVIVRTKWEKCNLQKYQLTISDGVEKILQASNKNIEEDITSIEKVMHNACNEAIPNYNKSITTKSTGKSLWNKNISEASKITKEKHALWKNGGAPKDKNNPLKSQLTTAKRLLRKAHRQAYASQREKLANQIMTASSSDNKLFHKLLRTQRSDGNRFTKTLRRDHQMAETNEDILHMWTDYFYELSNPDYKQDFDYENMSSLLCKIQ
;
A
#
# COMPACT_ATOMS: atom_id res chain seq x y z
N MET A 1 16.50 -6.80 -15.05
CA MET A 1 15.11 -7.20 -14.78
C MET A 1 14.86 -8.66 -15.16
N ASP A 2 15.18 -9.11 -16.39
CA ASP A 2 14.95 -10.52 -16.78
C ASP A 2 15.73 -11.56 -15.95
N ASN A 3 16.95 -11.24 -15.50
CA ASN A 3 17.76 -12.16 -14.68
C ASN A 3 17.16 -12.34 -13.28
N GLU A 4 16.80 -11.24 -12.61
CA GLU A 4 16.11 -11.28 -11.30
C GLU A 4 14.81 -12.12 -11.35
N TYR A 5 14.07 -12.02 -12.46
CA TYR A 5 12.88 -12.83 -12.67
C TYR A 5 13.22 -14.32 -12.78
N LYS A 6 14.26 -14.69 -13.56
CA LYS A 6 14.74 -16.07 -13.66
C LYS A 6 15.22 -16.60 -12.32
N ASP A 7 15.97 -15.81 -11.56
CA ASP A 7 16.49 -16.20 -10.24
C ASP A 7 15.35 -16.45 -9.26
N THR A 8 14.33 -15.60 -9.29
CA THR A 8 13.11 -15.80 -8.49
C THR A 8 12.42 -17.13 -8.84
N LEU A 9 12.26 -17.43 -10.14
CA LEU A 9 11.68 -18.70 -10.58
C LEU A 9 12.57 -19.92 -10.23
N ALA A 10 13.89 -19.75 -10.24
CA ALA A 10 14.84 -20.78 -9.84
C ALA A 10 14.72 -21.10 -8.34
N GLN A 11 14.67 -20.07 -7.49
CA GLN A 11 14.44 -20.23 -6.05
C GLN A 11 13.09 -20.89 -5.75
N MET A 12 12.03 -20.49 -6.46
CA MET A 12 10.73 -21.16 -6.35
C MET A 12 10.81 -22.64 -6.75
N THR A 13 11.56 -22.96 -7.81
CA THR A 13 11.78 -24.34 -8.26
C THR A 13 12.47 -25.18 -7.19
N GLU A 14 13.48 -24.64 -6.51
CA GLU A 14 14.16 -25.35 -5.41
C GLU A 14 13.20 -25.65 -4.25
N ILE A 15 12.38 -24.67 -3.86
CA ILE A 15 11.36 -24.84 -2.82
C ILE A 15 10.37 -25.93 -3.23
N ILE A 16 9.88 -25.89 -4.48
CA ILE A 16 8.94 -26.89 -4.99
C ILE A 16 9.57 -28.28 -4.95
N LYS A 17 10.79 -28.45 -5.47
CA LYS A 17 11.50 -29.73 -5.46
C LYS A 17 11.72 -30.29 -4.06
N LYS A 18 12.05 -29.41 -3.10
CA LYS A 18 12.26 -29.80 -1.70
C LYS A 18 11.01 -30.36 -1.04
N TYR A 19 9.83 -29.78 -1.32
CA TYR A 19 8.60 -30.10 -0.61
C TYR A 19 7.58 -30.95 -1.39
N ARG A 20 7.75 -31.14 -2.71
CA ARG A 20 6.76 -31.82 -3.57
C ARG A 20 6.37 -33.23 -3.13
N ASN A 21 7.25 -33.94 -2.44
CA ASN A 21 7.01 -35.32 -1.98
C ASN A 21 6.32 -35.39 -0.62
N THR A 22 6.26 -34.27 0.11
CA THR A 22 5.81 -34.25 1.52
C THR A 22 4.66 -33.27 1.76
N HIS A 23 4.43 -32.34 0.84
CA HIS A 23 3.44 -31.27 0.98
C HIS A 23 2.65 -31.09 -0.31
N ASP A 24 1.38 -30.71 -0.17
CA ASP A 24 0.64 -30.08 -1.26
C ASP A 24 1.18 -28.66 -1.51
N ILE A 25 1.41 -28.30 -2.77
CA ILE A 25 1.99 -27.01 -3.14
C ILE A 25 0.95 -26.13 -3.82
N LEU A 26 0.76 -24.93 -3.25
CA LEU A 26 0.01 -23.82 -3.84
C LEU A 26 0.96 -22.63 -4.01
N LEU A 27 1.17 -22.20 -5.25
CA LEU A 27 1.91 -20.99 -5.58
C LEU A 27 0.90 -19.88 -5.87
N CYS A 28 1.03 -18.73 -5.20
CA CYS A 28 0.15 -17.60 -5.47
C CYS A 28 0.84 -16.25 -5.27
N GLY A 29 0.36 -15.24 -5.99
CA GLY A 29 0.86 -13.87 -5.91
C GLY A 29 0.95 -13.18 -7.26
N ASP A 30 1.50 -11.97 -7.26
CA ASP A 30 1.85 -11.22 -8.46
C ASP A 30 3.11 -11.84 -9.10
N LEU A 31 2.93 -12.47 -10.25
CA LEU A 31 4.03 -13.13 -10.95
C LEU A 31 4.64 -12.26 -12.04
N ASN A 32 4.19 -11.02 -12.23
CA ASN A 32 4.71 -10.07 -13.22
C ASN A 32 4.87 -10.63 -14.65
N GLY A 33 4.13 -11.69 -14.95
CA GLY A 33 4.12 -12.44 -16.19
C GLY A 33 2.73 -13.03 -16.39
N SER A 34 2.33 -13.26 -17.63
CA SER A 34 0.99 -13.74 -17.95
C SER A 34 1.03 -14.98 -18.83
N ILE A 35 0.23 -15.98 -18.45
CA ILE A 35 0.10 -17.22 -19.21
C ILE A 35 -0.76 -17.05 -20.47
N HIS A 36 -1.55 -15.97 -20.56
CA HIS A 36 -2.46 -15.73 -21.71
C HIS A 36 -1.83 -14.87 -22.81
N ARG A 37 -0.67 -14.26 -22.55
CA ARG A 37 0.05 -13.43 -23.52
C ARG A 37 1.46 -14.00 -23.76
N SER A 38 2.15 -13.50 -24.76
CA SER A 38 3.56 -13.83 -25.05
C SER A 38 4.32 -12.59 -25.50
N LYS A 39 3.97 -11.42 -24.93
CA LYS A 39 4.46 -10.11 -25.41
C LYS A 39 5.66 -9.62 -24.61
N THR A 40 5.83 -10.08 -23.38
CA THR A 40 6.93 -9.69 -22.49
C THR A 40 7.91 -10.85 -22.33
N SER A 41 9.17 -10.55 -22.00
CA SER A 41 10.20 -11.55 -21.70
C SER A 41 9.82 -12.51 -20.58
N HIS A 42 9.02 -12.06 -19.61
CA HIS A 42 8.57 -12.85 -18.46
C HIS A 42 7.52 -13.90 -18.83
N ASP A 43 6.65 -13.63 -19.81
CA ASP A 43 5.56 -14.55 -20.17
C ASP A 43 6.04 -15.96 -20.59
N PRO A 44 7.01 -16.12 -21.53
CA PRO A 44 7.52 -17.44 -21.90
C PRO A 44 8.30 -18.11 -20.76
N LEU A 45 9.02 -17.34 -19.94
CA LEU A 45 9.74 -17.86 -18.78
C LEU A 45 8.78 -18.45 -17.74
N LEU A 46 7.69 -17.74 -17.45
CA LEU A 46 6.65 -18.23 -16.55
C LEU A 46 6.00 -19.51 -17.08
N LYS A 47 5.62 -19.54 -18.37
CA LYS A 47 5.03 -20.75 -18.99
C LYS A 47 5.96 -21.96 -18.89
N LYS A 48 7.25 -21.75 -19.16
CA LYS A 48 8.27 -22.80 -19.04
C LYS A 48 8.39 -23.29 -17.60
N PHE A 49 8.51 -22.38 -16.64
CA PHE A 49 8.58 -22.71 -15.21
C PHE A 49 7.37 -23.51 -14.73
N LEU A 50 6.16 -23.14 -15.15
CA LEU A 50 4.93 -23.85 -14.78
C LEU A 50 4.92 -25.28 -15.34
N ALA A 51 5.32 -25.44 -16.61
CA ALA A 51 5.42 -26.75 -17.24
C ALA A 51 6.46 -27.65 -16.55
N GLU A 52 7.65 -27.13 -16.28
CA GLU A 52 8.75 -27.87 -15.64
C GLU A 52 8.41 -28.34 -14.21
N ASN A 53 7.59 -27.56 -13.49
CA ASN A 53 7.19 -27.86 -12.13
C ASN A 53 5.80 -28.52 -12.02
N SER A 54 5.17 -28.87 -13.15
CA SER A 54 3.81 -29.44 -13.20
C SER A 54 2.79 -28.62 -12.41
N LEU A 55 2.91 -27.29 -12.50
CA LEU A 55 2.01 -26.34 -11.87
C LEU A 55 0.88 -25.99 -12.83
N GLU A 56 -0.34 -26.35 -12.47
CA GLU A 56 -1.52 -26.12 -13.30
C GLU A 56 -2.37 -24.98 -12.75
N LEU A 57 -3.06 -24.30 -13.67
CA LEU A 57 -4.14 -23.38 -13.35
C LEU A 57 -5.41 -24.22 -13.16
N ASN A 58 -5.87 -24.39 -11.92
CA ASN A 58 -7.01 -25.30 -11.65
C ASN A 58 -8.33 -24.78 -12.23
N GLN A 59 -8.43 -23.48 -12.50
CA GLN A 59 -9.62 -22.87 -13.08
C GLN A 59 -9.26 -21.60 -13.85
N GLU A 60 -9.94 -21.36 -14.98
CA GLU A 60 -9.85 -20.07 -15.68
C GLU A 60 -10.38 -18.92 -14.82
N TYR A 61 -9.75 -17.76 -14.98
CA TYR A 61 -10.08 -16.58 -14.23
C TYR A 61 -11.22 -15.85 -14.93
N PRO A 62 -12.30 -15.47 -14.21
CA PRO A 62 -13.49 -14.90 -14.83
C PRO A 62 -13.26 -13.48 -15.36
N GLU A 63 -12.29 -12.75 -14.80
CA GLU A 63 -11.97 -11.38 -15.15
C GLU A 63 -10.44 -11.15 -15.09
N LYS A 64 -10.01 -9.93 -15.40
CA LYS A 64 -8.60 -9.51 -15.28
C LYS A 64 -8.37 -8.87 -13.91
N ASN A 65 -7.23 -9.12 -13.29
CA ASN A 65 -6.93 -8.63 -11.94
C ASN A 65 -5.99 -7.41 -11.87
N LEU A 66 -5.40 -6.97 -12.96
CA LEU A 66 -4.65 -5.71 -13.00
C LEU A 66 -5.40 -4.67 -13.84
N PHE A 67 -5.56 -3.47 -13.29
CA PHE A 67 -6.13 -2.32 -14.02
C PHE A 67 -5.12 -1.19 -14.10
N HIS A 68 -4.76 -0.80 -15.31
CA HIS A 68 -3.85 0.31 -15.55
C HIS A 68 -4.46 1.64 -15.07
N HIS A 69 -3.62 2.59 -14.69
CA HIS A 69 -4.02 3.90 -14.13
C HIS A 69 -4.99 4.67 -15.06
N ASN A 70 -4.89 4.46 -16.37
CA ASN A 70 -5.72 5.10 -17.38
C ASN A 70 -7.13 4.49 -17.51
N GLY A 71 -7.40 3.37 -16.83
CA GLY A 71 -8.68 2.67 -16.85
C GLY A 71 -9.03 1.96 -18.16
N LYS A 72 -8.16 2.01 -19.17
CA LYS A 72 -8.38 1.45 -20.51
C LYS A 72 -7.65 0.13 -20.71
N SER A 73 -6.49 -0.03 -20.09
CA SER A 73 -5.70 -1.26 -20.17
C SER A 73 -5.91 -2.12 -18.94
N SER A 74 -6.01 -3.44 -19.13
CA SER A 74 -6.11 -4.42 -18.05
C SER A 74 -5.30 -5.68 -18.36
N GLY A 75 -4.73 -6.28 -17.33
CA GLY A 75 -3.87 -7.47 -17.40
C GLY A 75 -4.26 -8.53 -16.39
N GLN A 76 -3.74 -9.73 -16.59
CA GLN A 76 -3.85 -10.84 -15.65
C GLN A 76 -2.43 -11.26 -15.27
N ILE A 77 -2.00 -10.95 -14.04
CA ILE A 77 -0.64 -11.24 -13.55
C ILE A 77 -0.60 -11.85 -12.14
N ASP A 78 -1.67 -11.70 -11.35
CA ASP A 78 -1.78 -12.45 -10.09
C ASP A 78 -2.44 -13.82 -10.31
N TYR A 79 -1.80 -14.90 -9.90
CA TYR A 79 -2.28 -16.26 -10.16
C TYR A 79 -2.29 -17.12 -8.90
N PHE A 80 -3.02 -18.23 -8.97
CA PHE A 80 -2.99 -19.37 -8.07
C PHE A 80 -2.72 -20.60 -8.93
N PHE A 81 -1.53 -21.15 -8.77
CA PHE A 81 -1.12 -22.39 -9.41
C PHE A 81 -0.98 -23.47 -8.35
N SER A 82 -1.34 -24.70 -8.70
CA SER A 82 -1.15 -25.82 -7.79
C SER A 82 -0.47 -26.99 -8.49
N ALA A 83 0.34 -27.72 -7.73
CA ALA A 83 0.93 -28.97 -8.19
C ALA A 83 -0.08 -30.14 -8.12
N SER A 84 -1.22 -29.93 -7.43
CA SER A 84 -2.22 -30.97 -7.16
C SER A 84 -3.59 -30.49 -7.62
N LYS A 85 -4.17 -31.18 -8.62
CA LYS A 85 -5.43 -30.80 -9.28
C LYS A 85 -6.59 -30.58 -8.30
N ASP A 86 -6.60 -31.30 -7.18
CA ASP A 86 -7.69 -31.26 -6.20
C ASP A 86 -7.52 -30.23 -5.08
N LEU A 87 -6.42 -29.46 -5.07
CA LEU A 87 -6.13 -28.54 -3.98
C LEU A 87 -7.06 -27.32 -3.99
N THR A 88 -7.24 -26.71 -5.16
CA THR A 88 -8.08 -25.52 -5.36
C THR A 88 -9.42 -25.90 -5.99
N GLN A 89 -10.52 -25.58 -5.30
CA GLN A 89 -11.88 -25.87 -5.76
C GLN A 89 -12.47 -24.78 -6.64
N TYR A 90 -12.19 -23.53 -6.28
CA TYR A 90 -12.81 -22.39 -6.94
C TYR A 90 -11.91 -21.16 -6.80
N VAL A 91 -11.75 -20.43 -7.90
CA VAL A 91 -11.06 -19.14 -7.94
C VAL A 91 -12.06 -18.04 -8.27
N GLN A 92 -12.04 -16.97 -7.48
CA GLN A 92 -12.87 -15.79 -7.68
C GLN A 92 -12.00 -14.54 -7.67
N ILE A 93 -12.31 -13.59 -8.54
CA ILE A 93 -11.76 -12.24 -8.44
C ILE A 93 -12.73 -11.39 -7.62
N LEU A 94 -12.25 -10.83 -6.51
CA LEU A 94 -13.02 -9.91 -5.68
C LEU A 94 -12.95 -8.48 -6.21
N ASP A 95 -13.57 -8.23 -7.36
CA ASP A 95 -13.71 -6.88 -7.90
C ASP A 95 -14.64 -5.97 -7.05
N MET A 96 -15.11 -6.47 -5.91
CA MET A 96 -16.04 -5.79 -5.00
C MET A 96 -15.51 -5.54 -3.59
N GLU A 97 -14.22 -5.80 -3.30
CA GLU A 97 -13.69 -5.50 -1.97
C GLU A 97 -13.55 -3.98 -1.77
N ALA A 98 -14.37 -3.44 -0.87
CA ALA A 98 -14.51 -1.99 -0.70
C ALA A 98 -13.27 -1.32 -0.09
N GLU A 99 -12.39 -2.10 0.54
CA GLU A 99 -11.19 -1.65 1.24
C GLU A 99 -9.93 -1.73 0.38
N ASN A 100 -9.99 -2.41 -0.78
CA ASN A 100 -8.83 -2.52 -1.66
C ASN A 100 -8.54 -1.19 -2.38
N THR A 101 -7.39 -0.59 -2.07
CA THR A 101 -6.88 0.64 -2.68
C THR A 101 -5.84 0.41 -3.79
N SER A 102 -5.49 -0.85 -4.08
CA SER A 102 -4.55 -1.23 -5.13
C SER A 102 -5.17 -1.14 -6.54
N ASP A 103 -4.29 -1.00 -7.54
CA ASP A 103 -4.53 -1.23 -8.96
C ASP A 103 -4.67 -2.72 -9.32
N HIS A 104 -4.25 -3.60 -8.42
CA HIS A 104 -4.57 -5.02 -8.44
C HIS A 104 -5.92 -5.28 -7.77
N VAL A 105 -6.61 -6.32 -8.22
CA VAL A 105 -7.85 -6.82 -7.63
C VAL A 105 -7.58 -8.14 -6.93
N PRO A 106 -7.97 -8.28 -5.65
CA PRO A 106 -7.74 -9.50 -4.90
C PRO A 106 -8.32 -10.70 -5.61
N VAL A 107 -7.50 -11.74 -5.69
CA VAL A 107 -7.91 -13.05 -6.17
C VAL A 107 -8.09 -13.93 -4.93
N ILE A 108 -9.27 -14.53 -4.80
CA ILE A 108 -9.57 -15.54 -3.79
C ILE A 108 -9.49 -16.92 -4.41
N ALA A 109 -8.79 -17.84 -3.73
CA ALA A 109 -8.88 -19.26 -3.97
C ALA A 109 -9.53 -19.97 -2.77
N THR A 110 -10.47 -20.88 -3.04
CA THR A 110 -11.03 -21.79 -2.03
C THR A 110 -10.27 -23.11 -2.06
N ILE A 111 -9.66 -23.48 -0.94
CA ILE A 111 -8.81 -24.67 -0.81
C ILE A 111 -9.57 -25.77 -0.05
N LYS A 112 -9.64 -26.99 -0.61
CA LYS A 112 -10.26 -28.16 0.05
C LYS A 112 -9.26 -28.90 0.93
N ARG A 113 -8.90 -28.31 2.08
CA ARG A 113 -8.04 -28.97 3.07
C ARG A 113 -8.51 -28.75 4.50
N LYS A 114 -8.41 -29.78 5.33
CA LYS A 114 -8.69 -29.70 6.76
C LYS A 114 -7.48 -29.09 7.46
N LEU A 115 -7.57 -27.80 7.79
CA LEU A 115 -6.52 -27.11 8.54
C LEU A 115 -6.55 -27.55 10.01
N ILE A 116 -5.46 -28.17 10.48
CA ILE A 116 -5.23 -28.40 11.91
C ILE A 116 -4.76 -27.06 12.50
N ARG A 117 -5.68 -26.30 13.10
CA ARG A 117 -5.35 -25.01 13.73
C ARG A 117 -4.48 -25.24 14.96
N LYS A 118 -3.20 -24.89 14.89
CA LYS A 118 -2.42 -24.49 16.07
C LYS A 118 -2.70 -23.01 16.35
N SER A 119 -3.51 -22.71 17.35
CA SER A 119 -3.92 -21.33 17.64
C SER A 119 -2.85 -20.58 18.41
N ASN A 120 -2.11 -19.69 17.74
CA ASN A 120 -1.47 -18.55 18.39
C ASN A 120 -1.81 -17.31 17.57
N LYS A 121 -2.96 -16.69 17.87
CA LYS A 121 -3.32 -15.40 17.26
C LYS A 121 -2.71 -14.28 18.11
N PRO A 122 -1.82 -13.43 17.56
CA PRO A 122 -1.53 -12.15 18.18
C PRO A 122 -2.78 -11.26 18.09
N LYS A 123 -3.28 -10.77 19.23
CA LYS A 123 -4.35 -9.78 19.28
C LYS A 123 -3.76 -8.40 19.02
N SER A 124 -4.03 -7.81 17.86
CA SER A 124 -3.88 -6.36 17.71
C SER A 124 -5.04 -5.68 18.44
N VAL A 125 -4.74 -5.04 19.58
CA VAL A 125 -5.72 -4.26 20.32
C VAL A 125 -5.59 -2.82 19.86
N ILE A 126 -6.55 -2.37 19.04
CA ILE A 126 -6.74 -0.93 18.81
C ILE A 126 -7.28 -0.36 20.14
N VAL A 127 -6.43 0.35 20.87
CA VAL A 127 -6.79 0.96 22.16
C VAL A 127 -7.67 2.17 21.90
N ARG A 128 -8.99 2.02 22.08
CA ARG A 128 -9.93 3.16 22.08
C ARG A 128 -9.77 3.95 23.39
N THR A 129 -9.89 5.28 23.31
CA THR A 129 -9.95 6.16 24.48
C THR A 129 -11.17 5.81 25.32
N LYS A 130 -10.95 5.54 26.62
CA LYS A 130 -11.98 5.13 27.57
C LYS A 130 -12.57 6.35 28.28
N TRP A 131 -13.46 7.07 27.59
CA TRP A 131 -14.12 8.27 28.13
C TRP A 131 -14.88 8.00 29.43
N GLU A 132 -15.37 6.78 29.61
CA GLU A 132 -16.01 6.33 30.85
C GLU A 132 -15.07 6.35 32.07
N LYS A 133 -13.76 6.42 31.86
CA LYS A 133 -12.74 6.54 32.92
C LYS A 133 -12.20 7.96 33.09
N CYS A 134 -12.81 8.94 32.44
CA CYS A 134 -12.38 10.33 32.54
C CYS A 134 -12.66 10.88 33.94
N ASN A 135 -11.65 11.48 34.57
CA ASN A 135 -11.86 12.34 35.71
C ASN A 135 -12.42 13.70 35.24
N LEU A 136 -13.75 13.83 35.28
CA LEU A 136 -14.45 14.99 34.74
C LEU A 136 -14.01 16.32 35.39
N GLN A 137 -13.83 16.34 36.72
CA GLN A 137 -13.43 17.55 37.44
C GLN A 137 -12.04 18.00 37.00
N LYS A 138 -11.08 17.07 36.92
CA LYS A 138 -9.73 17.37 36.47
C LYS A 138 -9.71 17.86 35.02
N TYR A 139 -10.47 17.21 34.14
CA TYR A 139 -10.61 17.64 32.75
C TYR A 139 -11.13 19.08 32.65
N GLN A 140 -12.21 19.39 33.36
CA GLN A 140 -12.83 20.73 33.35
C GLN A 140 -11.88 21.79 33.88
N LEU A 141 -11.19 21.52 34.99
CA LEU A 141 -10.19 22.44 35.56
C LEU A 141 -9.05 22.74 34.57
N THR A 142 -8.45 21.70 33.98
CA THR A 142 -7.35 21.86 33.02
C THR A 142 -7.80 22.61 31.76
N ILE A 143 -9.03 22.38 31.28
CA ILE A 143 -9.60 23.14 30.15
C ILE A 143 -9.80 24.61 30.53
N SER A 144 -10.46 24.89 31.66
CA SER A 144 -10.77 26.25 32.09
C SER A 144 -9.52 27.10 32.26
N ASP A 145 -8.51 26.58 32.99
CA ASP A 145 -7.23 27.26 33.19
C ASP A 145 -6.48 27.49 31.87
N GLY A 146 -6.45 26.48 30.99
CA GLY A 146 -5.76 26.58 29.70
C GLY A 146 -6.44 27.57 28.74
N VAL A 147 -7.78 27.59 28.69
CA VAL A 147 -8.54 28.53 27.84
C VAL A 147 -8.40 29.96 28.36
N GLU A 148 -8.45 30.16 29.67
CA GLU A 148 -8.27 31.49 30.28
C GLU A 148 -6.90 32.09 29.92
N LYS A 149 -5.83 31.29 29.98
CA LYS A 149 -4.48 31.70 29.55
C LYS A 149 -4.42 32.09 28.07
N ILE A 150 -5.12 31.37 27.19
CA ILE A 150 -5.19 31.70 25.76
C ILE A 150 -5.95 33.00 25.55
N LEU A 151 -7.07 33.21 26.24
CA LEU A 151 -7.86 34.44 26.14
C LEU A 151 -7.06 35.67 26.62
N GLN A 152 -6.26 35.51 27.66
CA GLN A 152 -5.39 36.58 28.17
C GLN A 152 -4.20 36.89 27.24
N ALA A 153 -3.73 35.91 26.48
CA ALA A 153 -2.57 36.03 25.58
C ALA A 153 -2.94 36.21 24.09
N SER A 154 -4.23 36.26 23.75
CA SER A 154 -4.69 36.26 22.35
C SER A 154 -4.23 37.53 21.61
N ASN A 155 -3.53 37.32 20.49
CA ASN A 155 -3.01 38.37 19.62
C ASN A 155 -3.85 38.57 18.34
N LYS A 156 -5.15 38.20 18.36
CA LYS A 156 -6.10 38.24 17.23
C LYS A 156 -5.77 37.31 16.05
N ASN A 157 -4.81 36.39 16.18
CA ASN A 157 -4.57 35.34 15.19
C ASN A 157 -5.42 34.11 15.50
N ILE A 158 -6.57 34.01 14.82
CA ILE A 158 -7.57 32.96 15.04
C ILE A 158 -6.99 31.55 14.81
N GLU A 159 -6.07 31.37 13.86
CA GLU A 159 -5.51 30.06 13.53
C GLU A 159 -4.54 29.55 14.63
N GLU A 160 -3.76 30.47 15.20
CA GLU A 160 -2.88 30.19 16.34
C GLU A 160 -3.67 29.93 17.62
N ASP A 161 -4.75 30.67 17.84
CA ASP A 161 -5.65 30.48 18.98
C ASP A 161 -6.35 29.12 18.90
N ILE A 162 -6.86 28.72 17.73
CA ILE A 162 -7.45 27.38 17.50
C ILE A 162 -6.43 26.28 17.79
N THR A 163 -5.19 26.42 17.29
CA THR A 163 -4.13 25.45 17.52
C THR A 163 -3.78 25.34 19.02
N SER A 164 -3.80 26.46 19.73
CA SER A 164 -3.52 26.52 21.17
C SER A 164 -4.65 25.88 21.98
N ILE A 165 -5.91 26.11 21.60
CA ILE A 165 -7.08 25.47 22.21
C ILE A 165 -7.01 23.95 22.00
N GLU A 166 -6.66 23.47 20.80
CA GLU A 166 -6.50 22.04 20.53
C GLU A 166 -5.45 21.41 21.47
N LYS A 167 -4.31 22.09 21.69
CA LYS A 167 -3.27 21.63 22.63
C LYS A 167 -3.80 21.53 24.06
N VAL A 168 -4.52 22.55 24.53
CA VAL A 168 -5.15 22.55 25.87
C VAL A 168 -6.11 21.37 26.01
N MET A 169 -6.93 21.10 24.99
CA MET A 169 -7.85 19.95 25.01
C MET A 169 -7.13 18.60 25.08
N HIS A 170 -6.03 18.44 24.35
CA HIS A 170 -5.24 17.22 24.43
C HIS A 170 -4.53 17.05 25.77
N ASN A 171 -4.02 18.13 26.36
CA ASN A 171 -3.40 18.10 27.68
C ASN A 171 -4.42 17.73 28.75
N ALA A 172 -5.61 18.34 28.71
CA ALA A 172 -6.71 17.97 29.61
C ALA A 172 -7.10 16.49 29.47
N CYS A 173 -7.14 15.96 28.25
CA CYS A 173 -7.40 14.53 28.03
C CYS A 173 -6.28 13.63 28.57
N ASN A 174 -5.02 13.99 28.34
CA ASN A 174 -3.85 13.26 28.85
C ASN A 174 -3.86 13.17 30.38
N GLU A 175 -4.25 14.27 31.04
CA GLU A 175 -4.25 14.37 32.49
C GLU A 175 -5.46 13.68 33.15
N ALA A 176 -6.60 13.68 32.47
CA ALA A 176 -7.87 13.22 33.03
C ALA A 176 -8.25 11.77 32.63
N ILE A 177 -7.68 11.22 31.56
CA ILE A 177 -8.03 9.89 31.04
C ILE A 177 -6.82 8.96 31.08
N PRO A 178 -6.87 7.86 31.86
CA PRO A 178 -5.78 6.89 31.91
C PRO A 178 -5.49 6.28 30.53
N ASN A 179 -4.22 6.30 30.12
CA ASN A 179 -3.76 5.82 28.81
C ASN A 179 -4.45 6.50 27.62
N TYR A 180 -4.69 7.81 27.73
CA TYR A 180 -5.16 8.59 26.59
C TYR A 180 -4.16 8.46 25.43
N ASN A 181 -4.66 7.99 24.29
CA ASN A 181 -3.94 8.06 23.03
C ASN A 181 -4.65 9.12 22.18
N LYS A 182 -3.91 10.15 21.75
CA LYS A 182 -4.43 11.09 20.76
C LYS A 182 -4.83 10.28 19.53
N SER A 183 -6.13 10.28 19.23
CA SER A 183 -6.62 9.73 17.97
C SER A 183 -5.82 10.41 16.86
N ILE A 184 -5.01 9.64 16.14
CA ILE A 184 -4.29 10.15 14.97
C ILE A 184 -5.39 10.62 14.02
N THR A 185 -5.60 11.93 13.95
CA THR A 185 -6.45 12.51 12.92
C THR A 185 -5.77 12.14 11.62
N THR A 186 -6.40 11.24 10.87
CA THR A 186 -6.03 10.97 9.49
C THR A 186 -6.15 12.30 8.78
N LYS A 187 -5.01 12.96 8.52
CA LYS A 187 -4.96 14.21 7.74
C LYS A 187 -5.86 14.01 6.52
N SER A 188 -6.77 14.92 6.26
CA SER A 188 -7.63 14.86 5.08
C SER A 188 -6.80 15.17 3.83
N THR A 189 -5.98 14.23 3.39
CA THR A 189 -5.13 14.30 2.19
C THR A 189 -5.93 14.20 0.89
N GLY A 190 -7.26 14.32 0.93
CA GLY A 190 -8.14 13.98 -0.19
C GLY A 190 -8.56 15.12 -1.14
N LYS A 191 -8.38 16.40 -0.77
CA LYS A 191 -8.91 17.51 -1.59
C LYS A 191 -8.13 17.75 -2.88
N SER A 192 -6.80 17.56 -2.89
CA SER A 192 -5.97 17.81 -4.10
C SER A 192 -6.21 16.82 -5.23
N LEU A 193 -6.83 15.68 -4.93
CA LEU A 193 -7.10 14.59 -5.88
C LEU A 193 -8.51 14.62 -6.46
N TRP A 194 -9.32 15.60 -6.07
CA TRP A 194 -10.72 15.66 -6.46
C TRP A 194 -10.86 16.17 -7.91
N ASN A 195 -11.33 15.32 -8.82
CA ASN A 195 -11.49 15.64 -10.25
C ASN A 195 -12.95 15.44 -10.70
N LYS A 196 -13.25 15.79 -11.97
CA LYS A 196 -14.60 15.70 -12.55
C LYS A 196 -15.20 14.28 -12.44
N ASN A 197 -14.39 13.25 -12.70
CA ASN A 197 -14.83 11.85 -12.63
C ASN A 197 -15.23 11.45 -11.20
N ILE A 198 -14.47 11.89 -10.19
CA ILE A 198 -14.81 11.67 -8.78
C ILE A 198 -16.10 12.43 -8.43
N SER A 199 -16.26 13.67 -8.88
CA SER A 199 -17.50 14.44 -8.64
C SER A 199 -18.73 13.76 -9.22
N GLU A 200 -18.66 13.29 -10.47
CA GLU A 200 -19.75 12.58 -11.13
C GLU A 200 -20.08 11.26 -10.41
N ALA A 201 -19.06 10.43 -10.12
CA ALA A 201 -19.26 9.17 -9.43
C ALA A 201 -19.77 9.38 -7.97
N SER A 202 -19.37 10.48 -7.33
CA SER A 202 -19.84 10.86 -5.99
C SER A 202 -21.30 11.25 -6.01
N LYS A 203 -21.74 12.02 -7.02
CA LYS A 203 -23.15 12.36 -7.24
C LYS A 203 -24.01 11.10 -7.41
N ILE A 204 -23.60 10.20 -8.31
CA ILE A 204 -24.28 8.92 -8.55
C ILE A 204 -24.36 8.09 -7.26
N THR A 205 -23.26 8.04 -6.48
CA THR A 205 -23.24 7.29 -5.21
C THR A 205 -24.23 7.87 -4.20
N LYS A 206 -24.32 9.20 -4.09
CA LYS A 206 -25.29 9.87 -3.20
C LYS A 206 -26.73 9.59 -3.62
N GLU A 207 -27.03 9.66 -4.92
CA GLU A 207 -28.35 9.34 -5.47
C GLU A 207 -28.75 7.89 -5.17
N LYS A 208 -27.88 6.92 -5.46
CA LYS A 208 -28.15 5.51 -5.18
C LYS A 208 -28.24 5.21 -3.68
N HIS A 209 -27.49 5.93 -2.84
CA HIS A 209 -27.60 5.82 -1.40
C HIS A 209 -28.95 6.31 -0.89
N ALA A 210 -29.46 7.42 -1.42
CA ALA A 210 -30.79 7.93 -1.11
C ALA A 210 -31.88 6.90 -1.49
N LEU A 211 -31.82 6.34 -2.71
CA LEU A 211 -32.76 5.29 -3.15
C LEU A 211 -32.72 4.05 -2.25
N TRP A 212 -31.52 3.56 -1.91
CA TRP A 212 -31.37 2.42 -1.01
C TRP A 212 -31.91 2.71 0.40
N LYS A 213 -31.67 3.92 0.93
CA LYS A 213 -32.18 4.33 2.24
C LYS A 213 -33.71 4.46 2.23
N ASN A 214 -34.28 5.05 1.18
CA ASN A 214 -35.73 5.21 1.04
C ASN A 214 -36.44 3.87 0.82
N GLY A 215 -35.77 2.90 0.17
CA GLY A 215 -36.26 1.53 0.02
C GLY A 215 -36.11 0.64 1.26
N GLY A 216 -35.91 1.21 2.45
CA GLY A 216 -35.83 0.46 3.71
C GLY A 216 -34.45 -0.15 4.01
N ALA A 217 -33.39 0.32 3.33
CA ALA A 217 -32.02 -0.13 3.54
C ALA A 217 -31.84 -1.67 3.52
N PRO A 218 -32.31 -2.36 2.46
CA PRO A 218 -32.29 -3.82 2.40
C PRO A 218 -30.88 -4.37 2.60
N LYS A 219 -30.75 -5.41 3.44
CA LYS A 219 -29.46 -6.03 3.79
C LYS A 219 -29.07 -7.16 2.86
N ASP A 220 -30.03 -7.79 2.20
CA ASP A 220 -29.80 -8.90 1.26
C ASP A 220 -28.91 -8.44 0.09
N LYS A 221 -27.94 -9.29 -0.27
CA LYS A 221 -27.02 -9.06 -1.38
C LYS A 221 -27.73 -9.13 -2.73
N ASN A 222 -28.78 -9.94 -2.84
CA ASN A 222 -29.53 -10.13 -4.09
C ASN A 222 -30.53 -8.99 -4.35
N ASN A 223 -30.72 -8.07 -3.40
CA ASN A 223 -31.63 -6.96 -3.57
C ASN A 223 -31.11 -5.95 -4.62
N PRO A 224 -31.93 -5.57 -5.62
CA PRO A 224 -31.52 -4.64 -6.68
C PRO A 224 -30.99 -3.29 -6.18
N LEU A 225 -31.59 -2.70 -5.13
CA LEU A 225 -31.17 -1.40 -4.60
C LEU A 225 -29.79 -1.49 -3.93
N LYS A 226 -29.53 -2.59 -3.22
CA LYS A 226 -28.23 -2.84 -2.61
C LYS A 226 -27.15 -3.11 -3.66
N SER A 227 -27.49 -3.87 -4.70
CA SER A 227 -26.61 -4.10 -5.85
C SER A 227 -26.25 -2.77 -6.53
N GLN A 228 -27.24 -1.93 -6.87
CA GLN A 228 -27.01 -0.61 -7.48
C GLN A 228 -26.13 0.31 -6.62
N LEU A 229 -26.38 0.38 -5.31
CA LEU A 229 -25.53 1.16 -4.38
C LEU A 229 -24.09 0.63 -4.35
N THR A 230 -23.93 -0.69 -4.34
CA THR A 230 -22.61 -1.34 -4.34
C THR A 230 -21.84 -0.99 -5.62
N THR A 231 -22.50 -1.06 -6.77
CA THR A 231 -21.94 -0.66 -8.08
C THR A 231 -21.56 0.82 -8.11
N ALA A 232 -22.41 1.72 -7.62
CA ALA A 232 -22.11 3.15 -7.58
C ALA A 232 -20.89 3.45 -6.69
N LYS A 233 -20.83 2.84 -5.50
CA LYS A 233 -19.65 2.94 -4.61
C LYS A 233 -18.37 2.39 -5.27
N ARG A 234 -18.48 1.33 -6.08
CA ARG A 234 -17.36 0.78 -6.87
C ARG A 234 -16.86 1.80 -7.90
N LEU A 235 -17.76 2.45 -8.63
CA LEU A 235 -17.40 3.50 -9.60
C LEU A 235 -16.68 4.67 -8.94
N LEU A 236 -17.17 5.14 -7.78
CA LEU A 236 -16.52 6.22 -7.04
C LEU A 236 -15.10 5.86 -6.59
N ARG A 237 -14.91 4.66 -6.04
CA ARG A 237 -13.56 4.18 -5.67
C ARG A 237 -12.65 4.02 -6.88
N LYS A 238 -13.16 3.51 -8.00
CA LYS A 238 -12.41 3.40 -9.26
C LYS A 238 -11.93 4.78 -9.73
N ALA A 239 -12.80 5.79 -9.69
CA ALA A 239 -12.44 7.17 -10.04
C ALA A 239 -11.35 7.73 -9.11
N HIS A 240 -11.44 7.48 -7.80
CA HIS A 240 -10.38 7.83 -6.85
C HIS A 240 -9.07 7.13 -7.18
N ARG A 241 -9.07 5.81 -7.41
CA ARG A 241 -7.87 5.03 -7.75
C ARG A 241 -7.16 5.58 -8.98
N GLN A 242 -7.91 5.86 -10.04
CA GLN A 242 -7.38 6.45 -11.27
C GLN A 242 -6.74 7.82 -11.00
N ALA A 243 -7.41 8.68 -10.23
CA ALA A 243 -6.87 9.99 -9.88
C ALA A 243 -5.54 9.88 -9.10
N TYR A 244 -5.46 8.98 -8.12
CA TYR A 244 -4.23 8.72 -7.36
C TYR A 244 -3.10 8.21 -8.25
N ALA A 245 -3.38 7.23 -9.10
CA ALA A 245 -2.39 6.64 -9.97
C ALA A 245 -1.88 7.66 -11.01
N SER A 246 -2.77 8.45 -11.61
CA SER A 246 -2.38 9.55 -12.50
C SER A 246 -1.58 10.65 -11.78
N GLN A 247 -1.89 10.96 -10.51
CA GLN A 247 -1.10 11.91 -9.74
C GLN A 247 0.32 11.39 -9.48
N ARG A 248 0.46 10.10 -9.12
CA ARG A 248 1.75 9.45 -8.93
C ARG A 248 2.60 9.47 -10.19
N GLU A 249 2.01 9.12 -11.33
CA GLU A 249 2.68 9.16 -12.62
C GLU A 249 3.09 10.58 -13.01
N LYS A 250 2.19 11.57 -12.83
CA LYS A 250 2.52 12.98 -13.07
C LYS A 250 3.69 13.44 -12.19
N LEU A 251 3.71 13.06 -10.92
CA LEU A 251 4.81 13.36 -10.01
C LEU A 251 6.12 12.71 -10.48
N ALA A 252 6.09 11.44 -10.88
CA ALA A 252 7.25 10.74 -11.41
C ALA A 252 7.80 11.45 -12.66
N ASN A 253 6.93 11.81 -13.61
CA ASN A 253 7.32 12.55 -14.81
C ASN A 253 7.89 13.94 -14.48
N GLN A 254 7.33 14.63 -13.47
CA GLN A 254 7.87 15.91 -13.00
C GLN A 254 9.27 15.75 -12.39
N ILE A 255 9.50 14.68 -11.61
CA ILE A 255 10.83 14.35 -11.07
C ILE A 255 11.82 14.10 -12.21
N MET A 256 11.46 13.26 -13.17
CA MET A 256 12.31 12.93 -14.33
C MET A 256 12.60 14.14 -15.24
N THR A 257 11.65 15.09 -15.34
CA THR A 257 11.88 16.32 -16.11
C THR A 257 12.77 17.29 -15.34
N ALA A 258 12.52 17.43 -14.04
CA ALA A 258 13.28 18.33 -13.17
C ALA A 258 14.73 17.85 -12.96
N SER A 259 14.99 16.53 -12.97
CA SER A 259 16.35 16.00 -12.81
C SER A 259 17.33 16.50 -13.87
N SER A 260 16.83 16.83 -15.07
CA SER A 260 17.66 17.26 -16.19
C SER A 260 17.76 18.78 -16.34
N SER A 261 16.93 19.56 -15.62
CA SER A 261 16.75 21.00 -15.90
C SER A 261 16.60 21.91 -14.68
N ASP A 262 16.11 21.40 -13.54
CA ASP A 262 15.85 22.18 -12.33
C ASP A 262 16.15 21.36 -11.06
N ASN A 263 17.41 21.41 -10.62
CA ASN A 263 17.88 20.73 -9.42
C ASN A 263 17.10 21.12 -8.16
N LYS A 264 16.65 22.38 -8.05
CA LYS A 264 15.93 22.86 -6.87
C LYS A 264 14.53 22.24 -6.80
N LEU A 265 13.82 22.19 -7.93
CA LEU A 265 12.53 21.53 -8.05
C LEU A 265 12.67 20.01 -7.87
N PHE A 266 13.70 19.40 -8.47
CA PHE A 266 13.98 17.96 -8.32
C PHE A 266 14.11 17.55 -6.86
N HIS A 267 14.99 18.21 -6.09
CA HIS A 267 15.17 17.92 -4.67
C HIS A 267 13.93 18.27 -3.83
N LYS A 268 13.14 19.27 -4.24
CA LYS A 268 11.85 19.56 -3.59
C LYS A 268 10.85 18.41 -3.80
N LEU A 269 10.71 17.90 -5.02
CA LEU A 269 9.79 16.82 -5.37
C LEU A 269 10.18 15.49 -4.70
N LEU A 270 11.48 15.17 -4.65
CA LEU A 270 11.99 14.02 -3.90
C LEU A 270 11.68 14.12 -2.40
N ARG A 271 11.84 15.30 -1.79
CA ARG A 271 11.49 15.52 -0.39
C ARG A 271 10.01 15.30 -0.11
N THR A 272 9.12 15.71 -1.02
CA THR A 272 7.68 15.43 -0.88
C THR A 272 7.32 13.94 -0.99
N GLN A 273 8.15 13.10 -1.62
CA GLN A 273 7.94 11.65 -1.70
C GLN A 273 8.39 10.93 -0.42
N ARG A 274 9.41 11.47 0.28
CA ARG A 274 9.91 10.91 1.53
C ARG A 274 8.91 11.24 2.65
N SER A 275 8.16 10.23 3.10
CA SER A 275 7.03 10.39 4.02
C SER A 275 7.39 10.90 5.41
N ASP A 276 8.68 10.96 5.76
CA ASP A 276 9.18 11.57 7.00
C ASP A 276 10.54 12.24 6.73
N GLY A 277 10.57 13.58 6.74
CA GLY A 277 11.82 14.35 6.67
C GLY A 277 12.74 14.19 7.88
N ASN A 278 12.32 13.45 8.91
CA ASN A 278 13.01 13.26 10.18
C ASN A 278 13.64 11.88 10.40
N ARG A 279 13.55 10.96 9.43
CA ARG A 279 14.40 9.76 9.46
C ARG A 279 15.77 10.14 8.94
N PHE A 280 16.56 10.82 9.79
CA PHE A 280 18.00 10.88 9.57
C PHE A 280 18.50 9.44 9.55
N THR A 281 19.11 9.03 8.44
CA THR A 281 19.90 7.80 8.40
C THR A 281 20.97 7.94 9.46
N LYS A 282 20.79 7.30 10.62
CA LYS A 282 21.79 7.34 11.69
C LYS A 282 22.96 6.42 11.36
N THR A 283 22.67 5.40 10.57
CA THR A 283 23.63 4.37 10.22
C THR A 283 23.33 3.89 8.81
N LEU A 284 24.30 4.02 7.91
CA LEU A 284 24.22 3.47 6.56
C LEU A 284 25.15 2.27 6.49
N ARG A 285 24.61 1.13 6.04
CA ARG A 285 25.41 -0.08 5.85
C ARG A 285 25.45 -0.47 4.38
N ARG A 286 26.67 -0.66 3.88
CA ARG A 286 26.99 -1.13 2.53
C ARG A 286 28.02 -2.24 2.67
N ASP A 287 27.70 -3.45 2.24
CA ASP A 287 28.54 -4.64 2.43
C ASP A 287 28.98 -4.85 3.90
N HIS A 288 30.29 -4.78 4.14
CA HIS A 288 30.96 -4.87 5.44
C HIS A 288 31.30 -3.49 6.05
N GLN A 289 30.95 -2.40 5.37
CA GLN A 289 31.20 -1.05 5.82
C GLN A 289 29.94 -0.45 6.47
N MET A 290 30.16 0.28 7.55
CA MET A 290 29.11 0.96 8.30
C MET A 290 29.54 2.42 8.49
N ALA A 291 28.68 3.35 8.06
CA ALA A 291 28.87 4.77 8.24
C ALA A 291 27.89 5.29 9.28
N GLU A 292 28.42 5.91 10.34
CA GLU A 292 27.62 6.46 11.45
C GLU A 292 27.64 7.99 11.48
N THR A 293 28.62 8.61 10.81
CA THR A 293 28.74 10.08 10.73
C THR A 293 28.09 10.59 9.44
N ASN A 294 27.63 11.85 9.44
CA ASN A 294 27.00 12.44 8.27
C ASN A 294 27.94 12.52 7.06
N GLU A 295 29.23 12.75 7.30
CA GLU A 295 30.27 12.84 6.25
C GLU A 295 30.53 11.46 5.64
N ASP A 296 30.65 10.41 6.46
CA ASP A 296 30.83 9.04 5.98
C ASP A 296 29.59 8.53 5.22
N ILE A 297 28.39 8.88 5.71
CA ILE A 297 27.13 8.54 5.04
C ILE A 297 27.06 9.22 3.66
N LEU A 298 27.47 10.50 3.58
CA LEU A 298 27.49 11.25 2.32
C LEU A 298 28.52 10.66 1.34
N HIS A 299 29.71 10.33 1.82
CA HIS A 299 30.74 9.67 1.01
C HIS A 299 30.26 8.31 0.50
N MET A 300 29.70 7.48 1.38
CA MET A 300 29.21 6.15 1.02
C MET A 300 28.04 6.21 0.01
N TRP A 301 27.16 7.22 0.10
CA TRP A 301 26.16 7.46 -0.95
C TRP A 301 26.79 7.94 -2.25
N THR A 302 27.79 8.82 -2.18
CA THR A 302 28.47 9.35 -3.36
C THR A 302 29.17 8.23 -4.12
N ASP A 303 29.92 7.38 -3.43
CA ASP A 303 30.60 6.22 -3.99
C ASP A 303 29.60 5.22 -4.57
N TYR A 304 28.51 4.96 -3.86
CA TYR A 304 27.44 4.08 -4.32
C TYR A 304 26.81 4.56 -5.64
N PHE A 305 26.46 5.84 -5.75
CA PHE A 305 25.89 6.39 -6.97
C PHE A 305 26.93 6.57 -8.08
N TYR A 306 28.20 6.80 -7.75
CA TYR A 306 29.30 6.84 -8.71
C TYR A 306 29.53 5.46 -9.35
N GLU A 307 29.54 4.40 -8.56
CA GLU A 307 29.65 3.02 -9.05
C GLU A 307 28.44 2.60 -9.89
N LEU A 308 27.23 2.97 -9.47
CA LEU A 308 26.01 2.74 -10.27
C LEU A 308 26.03 3.45 -11.63
N SER A 309 26.70 4.61 -11.72
CA SER A 309 26.77 5.39 -12.95
C SER A 309 27.94 5.01 -13.85
N ASN A 310 28.91 4.23 -13.35
CA ASN A 310 30.11 3.81 -14.08
C ASN A 310 30.36 2.29 -13.89
N PRO A 311 29.51 1.43 -14.48
CA PRO A 311 29.57 -0.02 -14.28
C PRO A 311 30.85 -0.69 -14.84
N ASP A 312 31.60 0.00 -15.71
CA ASP A 312 32.82 -0.52 -16.34
C ASP A 312 34.05 -0.55 -15.40
N TYR A 313 33.96 -0.02 -14.16
CA TYR A 313 35.10 0.12 -13.26
C TYR A 313 35.41 -1.11 -12.39
N LYS A 314 34.62 -2.19 -12.43
CA LYS A 314 34.88 -3.43 -11.69
C LYS A 314 34.87 -4.63 -12.63
N GLN A 315 36.02 -5.31 -12.71
CA GLN A 315 36.20 -6.54 -13.50
C GLN A 315 35.34 -7.72 -12.96
N ASP A 316 34.92 -7.62 -11.68
CA ASP A 316 34.05 -8.57 -10.97
C ASP A 316 32.68 -7.95 -10.62
N PHE A 317 32.14 -7.05 -11.45
CA PHE A 317 30.82 -6.48 -11.21
C PHE A 317 29.74 -7.55 -11.40
N ASP A 318 29.37 -8.20 -10.29
CA ASP A 318 28.34 -9.24 -10.24
C ASP A 318 26.95 -8.61 -10.40
N TYR A 319 26.50 -8.55 -11.66
CA TYR A 319 25.15 -8.11 -12.02
C TYR A 319 24.05 -8.98 -11.38
N GLU A 320 24.36 -10.19 -10.90
CA GLU A 320 23.41 -11.15 -10.31
C GLU A 320 23.14 -10.86 -8.81
N ASN A 321 24.03 -10.12 -8.12
CA ASN A 321 23.92 -9.82 -6.68
C ASN A 321 23.58 -8.35 -6.34
N MET A 322 22.91 -7.63 -7.24
CA MET A 322 22.63 -6.21 -7.06
C MET A 322 21.87 -5.88 -5.74
N SER A 323 21.07 -6.83 -5.23
CA SER A 323 20.32 -6.67 -3.96
C SER A 323 21.20 -6.69 -2.70
N SER A 324 22.39 -7.30 -2.77
CA SER A 324 23.39 -7.29 -1.69
C SER A 324 24.19 -5.97 -1.64
N LEU A 325 24.33 -5.31 -2.79
CA LEU A 325 24.99 -4.02 -2.98
C LEU A 325 24.08 -2.81 -2.68
N LEU A 326 22.77 -3.01 -2.55
CA LEU A 326 21.83 -1.96 -2.18
C LEU A 326 22.14 -1.45 -0.76
N CYS A 327 22.54 -0.19 -0.66
CA CYS A 327 22.71 0.51 0.61
C CYS A 327 21.45 0.36 1.49
N LYS A 328 21.61 -0.30 2.64
CA LYS A 328 20.51 -0.49 3.59
C LYS A 328 20.53 0.66 4.59
N ILE A 329 19.47 1.47 4.55
CA ILE A 329 19.18 2.48 5.57
C ILE A 329 18.61 1.73 6.77
N GLN A 330 19.30 1.76 7.91
CA GLN A 330 18.81 1.20 9.17
C GLN A 330 18.21 2.27 10.07
#